data_AF-A0A0L7LR62-F1
#
_entry.id   AF-A0A0L7LR62-F1
#
_cell.length_a   1.000
_cell.length_b   1.000
_cell.length_c   1.000
_cell.angle_alpha   90.00
_cell.angle_beta   90.00
_cell.angle_gamma   90.00
#
_symmetry.space_group_name_H-M   'P 1'
#
loop_
_entity.id
_entity.type
_entity.pdbx_description
1 polymer ?
#
loop_
_entity_poly.entity_id
_entity_poly.type
_entity_poly.pdbx_seq_one_letter_code
_entity_poly.pdbx_strand_id
1 'polypeptide(L)'
;MLLKYCAGYGEVNVVSLVSKSRRLLVAVRSSLYLLDWGVAGDAALRLLTTVDQGLPDNVINEGKADAYGRFWAGNLIGYGPSASSGGGFYLLDSDAVNVS
;
A
#
# COMPACT_ATOMS: atom_id res chain seq x y z
N MET A 1 -9.97 12.76 -7.18
CA MET A 1 -8.83 12.10 -7.87
C MET A 1 -7.72 11.92 -6.85
N LEU A 2 -7.38 10.67 -6.51
CA LEU A 2 -6.45 10.32 -5.43
C LEU A 2 -5.03 10.90 -5.62
N LEU A 3 -4.64 11.10 -6.88
CA LEU A 3 -3.32 11.60 -7.27
C LEU A 3 -2.95 12.97 -6.68
N LYS A 4 -3.92 13.79 -6.26
CA LYS A 4 -3.63 15.06 -5.54
C LYS A 4 -3.02 14.84 -4.15
N TYR A 5 -3.31 13.72 -3.50
CA TYR A 5 -2.93 13.45 -2.12
C TYR A 5 -1.54 12.81 -2.00
N CYS A 6 -1.07 12.14 -3.05
CA CYS A 6 0.17 11.38 -3.04
C CYS A 6 1.33 12.11 -3.76
N ALA A 7 1.10 13.36 -4.18
CA ALA A 7 2.11 14.17 -4.87
C ALA A 7 3.35 14.35 -3.97
N GLY A 8 4.49 13.79 -4.41
CA GLY A 8 5.76 13.83 -3.68
C GLY A 8 6.15 12.54 -2.96
N TYR A 9 5.23 11.58 -2.80
CA TYR A 9 5.54 10.29 -2.16
C TYR A 9 6.04 9.23 -3.16
N GLY A 10 5.63 9.35 -4.42
CA GLY A 10 5.96 8.40 -5.49
C GLY A 10 4.73 7.85 -6.17
N GLU A 11 4.92 6.78 -6.95
CA GLU A 11 3.84 6.10 -7.66
C GLU A 11 2.95 5.32 -6.69
N VAL A 12 1.63 5.54 -6.80
CA VAL A 12 0.62 4.80 -6.05
C VAL A 12 0.29 3.52 -6.81
N ASN A 13 0.50 2.38 -6.17
CA ASN A 13 0.35 1.08 -6.81
C ASN A 13 -0.96 0.39 -6.41
N VAL A 14 -1.34 0.47 -5.13
CA VAL A 14 -2.53 -0.17 -4.58
C VAL A 14 -3.27 0.77 -3.66
N VAL A 15 -4.60 0.72 -3.71
CA VAL A 15 -5.49 1.46 -2.81
C VAL A 15 -6.58 0.51 -2.35
N SER A 16 -6.78 0.39 -1.05
CA SER A 16 -7.85 -0.40 -0.46
C SER A 16 -8.60 0.39 0.61
N LEU A 17 -9.88 0.09 0.78
CA LEU A 17 -10.70 0.67 1.83
C LEU A 17 -10.36 0.00 3.16
N VAL A 18 -10.16 0.80 4.20
CA VAL A 18 -10.06 0.28 5.57
C VAL A 18 -11.48 0.09 6.11
N SER A 19 -11.80 -1.15 6.45
CA SER A 19 -13.11 -1.59 6.93
C SER A 19 -13.67 -0.66 8.01
N LYS A 20 -14.95 -0.30 7.87
CA LYS A 20 -15.71 0.50 8.86
C LYS A 20 -15.07 1.84 9.21
N SER A 21 -14.30 2.43 8.30
CA SER A 21 -13.63 3.70 8.52
C SER A 21 -13.69 4.59 7.28
N ARG A 22 -13.25 5.85 7.42
CA ARG A 22 -12.96 6.73 6.28
C ARG A 22 -11.48 6.76 5.96
N ARG A 23 -10.78 5.64 6.13
CA ARG A 23 -9.36 5.53 5.82
C ARG A 23 -9.14 4.71 4.58
N LEU A 24 -8.08 5.06 3.87
CA LEU A 24 -7.55 4.28 2.77
C LEU A 24 -6.21 3.70 3.18
N LEU A 25 -6.01 2.42 2.88
CA LEU A 25 -4.70 1.81 2.83
C LEU A 25 -4.13 2.11 1.44
N VAL A 26 -2.97 2.75 1.39
CA VAL A 26 -2.32 3.18 0.15
C VAL A 26 -0.92 2.58 0.08
N ALA A 27 -0.64 1.83 -0.98
CA ALA A 27 0.72 1.37 -1.29
C ALA A 27 1.40 2.38 -2.21
N VAL A 28 2.59 2.84 -1.82
CA VAL A 28 3.48 3.66 -2.64
C VAL A 28 4.84 2.95 -2.67
N ARG A 29 5.25 2.49 -3.86
CA ARG A 29 6.40 1.58 -4.02
C ARG A 29 6.32 0.38 -3.07
N SER A 30 7.27 0.21 -2.15
CA SER A 30 7.32 -0.87 -1.16
C SER A 30 6.76 -0.48 0.22
N SER A 31 6.13 0.68 0.33
CA SER A 31 5.61 1.21 1.60
C SER A 31 4.09 1.24 1.61
N LEU A 32 3.51 0.92 2.77
CA LEU A 32 2.08 1.00 3.05
C LEU A 32 1.80 2.18 3.98
N TYR A 33 0.77 2.95 3.63
CA TYR A 33 0.36 4.16 4.34
C TYR A 33 -1.14 4.14 4.66
N LEU A 34 -1.53 4.89 5.70
CA LEU A 34 -2.90 5.31 5.92
C LEU A 34 -3.12 6.74 5.45
N LEU A 35 -4.22 6.93 4.73
CA LEU A 35 -4.78 8.24 4.40
C LEU A 35 -6.15 8.38 5.07
N ASP A 36 -6.31 9.41 5.91
CA ASP A 36 -7.62 9.82 6.42
C ASP A 36 -8.38 10.57 5.30
N TRP A 37 -9.37 9.92 4.70
CA TRP A 37 -10.13 10.47 3.59
C TRP A 37 -11.27 11.39 4.06
N GLY A 38 -11.39 12.55 3.41
CA GLY A 38 -12.47 13.50 3.67
C GLY A 38 -12.25 14.41 4.88
N VAL A 39 -11.04 14.42 5.45
CA VAL A 39 -10.61 15.43 6.42
C VAL A 39 -10.12 16.65 5.66
N ALA A 40 -10.85 17.77 5.76
CA ALA A 40 -10.50 18.98 5.04
C ALA A 40 -9.12 19.50 5.47
N GLY A 41 -8.23 19.75 4.50
CA GLY A 41 -6.87 20.24 4.77
C GLY A 41 -5.84 19.18 5.15
N ASP A 42 -6.25 17.93 5.37
CA ASP A 42 -5.32 16.82 5.63
C ASP A 42 -5.19 15.95 4.37
N ALA A 43 -3.97 15.93 3.83
CA ALA A 43 -3.59 15.09 2.70
C ALA A 43 -2.40 14.17 3.02
N ALA A 44 -2.02 14.06 4.30
CA ALA A 44 -0.80 13.38 4.69
C ALA A 44 -0.96 11.85 4.64
N LEU A 45 0.02 11.19 4.03
CA LEU A 45 0.18 9.74 4.13
C LEU A 45 0.95 9.40 5.42
N ARG A 46 0.34 8.59 6.28
CA ARG A 46 0.93 8.12 7.55
C ARG A 46 1.54 6.74 7.32
N LEU A 47 2.86 6.63 7.40
CA LEU A 47 3.57 5.36 7.17
C LEU A 47 3.10 4.31 8.19
N LEU A 48 2.67 3.15 7.70
CA LEU A 48 2.43 1.97 8.52
C LEU A 48 3.67 1.09 8.57
N THR A 49 4.19 0.74 7.39
CA THR A 49 5.35 -0.14 7.26
C THR A 49 5.97 -0.01 5.88
N THR A 50 7.21 -0.46 5.75
CA THR A 50 7.91 -0.64 4.49
C THR A 50 8.37 -2.08 4.41
N VAL A 51 7.93 -2.79 3.37
CA VAL A 51 8.46 -4.12 3.06
C VAL A 51 9.76 -3.98 2.27
N ASP A 52 10.60 -5.01 2.28
CA ASP A 52 11.83 -5.08 1.47
C ASP A 52 12.78 -3.91 1.64
N GLN A 53 13.00 -3.50 2.89
CA GLN A 53 13.99 -2.45 3.17
C GLN A 53 15.36 -2.83 2.58
N GLY A 54 15.97 -1.88 1.85
CA GLY A 54 17.22 -2.10 1.14
C GLY A 54 17.08 -2.58 -0.31
N LEU A 55 15.85 -2.85 -0.78
CA LEU A 55 15.55 -3.22 -2.17
C LEU A 55 14.76 -2.08 -2.85
N PRO A 56 15.43 -1.03 -3.35
CA PRO A 56 14.75 0.18 -3.83
C PRO A 56 13.88 -0.05 -5.07
N ASP A 57 14.17 -1.10 -5.85
CA ASP A 57 13.44 -1.42 -7.09
C ASP A 57 12.21 -2.30 -6.85
N ASN A 58 12.01 -2.75 -5.61
CA ASN A 58 10.81 -3.51 -5.24
C ASN A 58 9.61 -2.59 -5.11
N VAL A 59 8.49 -3.07 -5.63
CA VAL A 59 7.19 -2.41 -5.57
C VAL A 59 6.13 -3.40 -5.17
N ILE A 60 5.23 -3.00 -4.27
CA ILE A 60 3.96 -3.70 -4.06
C ILE A 60 3.17 -3.57 -5.35
N ASN A 61 2.77 -4.69 -5.93
CA ASN A 61 2.08 -4.73 -7.22
C ASN A 61 0.56 -4.77 -7.04
N GLU A 62 0.11 -5.71 -6.23
CA GLU A 62 -1.31 -5.93 -5.95
C GLU A 62 -1.49 -6.29 -4.48
N GLY A 63 -2.70 -6.09 -3.99
CA GLY A 63 -3.10 -6.65 -2.72
C GLY A 63 -4.60 -6.68 -2.54
N LYS A 64 -5.06 -7.56 -1.67
CA LYS A 64 -6.46 -7.81 -1.41
C LYS A 64 -6.70 -8.25 0.02
N ALA A 65 -7.86 -7.87 0.55
CA ALA A 65 -8.36 -8.41 1.81
C ALA A 65 -8.66 -9.91 1.69
N ASP A 66 -8.28 -10.70 2.70
CA ASP A 66 -8.88 -12.01 2.90
C ASP A 66 -10.23 -11.91 3.63
N ALA A 67 -10.90 -13.05 3.85
CA ALA A 67 -12.21 -13.09 4.50
C ALA A 67 -12.22 -12.57 5.95
N TYR A 68 -11.04 -12.44 6.59
CA TYR A 68 -10.89 -11.89 7.93
C TYR A 68 -10.55 -10.39 7.90
N GLY A 69 -10.42 -9.79 6.71
CA GLY A 69 -10.05 -8.39 6.54
C GLY A 69 -8.55 -8.13 6.63
N ARG A 70 -7.70 -9.17 6.65
CA ARG A 70 -6.24 -8.99 6.62
C ARG A 70 -5.79 -8.70 5.19
N PHE A 71 -4.83 -7.80 5.02
CA PHE A 71 -4.36 -7.42 3.70
C PHE A 71 -3.21 -8.31 3.25
N TRP A 72 -3.43 -9.05 2.17
CA TRP A 72 -2.38 -9.79 1.47
C TRP A 72 -1.84 -8.93 0.34
N ALA A 73 -0.52 -8.89 0.19
CA ALA A 73 0.16 -8.14 -0.86
C ALA A 73 1.21 -8.99 -1.55
N GLY A 74 1.33 -8.84 -2.86
CA GLY A 74 2.46 -9.35 -3.64
C GLY A 74 3.36 -8.20 -4.05
N ASN A 75 4.67 -8.40 -4.02
CA ASN A 75 5.61 -7.47 -4.64
C ASN A 75 6.15 -8.04 -5.97
N LEU A 76 6.83 -7.17 -6.70
CA LEU A 76 7.69 -7.54 -7.82
C LEU A 76 8.92 -6.62 -7.84
N ILE A 77 9.98 -7.07 -8.48
CA ILE A 77 11.22 -6.32 -8.65
C ILE A 77 11.21 -5.69 -10.03
N GLY A 78 11.00 -4.37 -10.14
CA GLY A 78 10.98 -3.62 -11.40
C GLY A 78 9.79 -3.92 -12.32
N TYR A 79 9.42 -2.99 -13.21
CA TYR A 79 8.32 -3.17 -14.17
C TYR A 79 8.80 -3.56 -15.56
N GLY A 80 7.97 -4.30 -16.31
CA GLY A 80 8.21 -4.60 -17.73
C GLY A 80 9.38 -5.58 -17.95
N PRO A 81 10.17 -5.46 -19.02
CA PRO A 81 11.24 -6.41 -19.33
C PRO A 81 12.38 -6.45 -18.30
N SER A 82 12.41 -5.51 -17.37
CA SER A 82 13.34 -5.49 -16.22
C SER A 82 12.81 -6.28 -15.02
N ALA A 83 11.58 -6.82 -15.09
CA ALA A 83 10.99 -7.60 -14.01
C ALA A 83 11.80 -8.89 -13.77
N SER A 84 12.22 -9.11 -12.53
CA SER A 84 12.96 -10.32 -12.14
C SER A 84 12.14 -11.22 -11.22
N SER A 85 12.47 -12.51 -11.18
CA SER A 85 11.72 -13.58 -10.49
C SER A 85 11.82 -13.57 -8.95
N GLY A 86 12.14 -12.43 -8.33
CA GLY A 86 12.38 -12.31 -6.89
C GLY A 86 11.20 -11.82 -6.05
N GLY A 87 9.98 -11.90 -6.59
CA GLY A 87 8.77 -11.51 -5.86
C GLY A 87 8.46 -12.42 -4.65
N GLY A 88 7.66 -11.90 -3.73
CA GLY A 88 7.26 -12.46 -2.46
C GLY A 88 5.85 -12.00 -2.08
N PHE A 89 5.23 -12.76 -1.18
CA PHE A 89 3.89 -12.49 -0.67
C PHE A 89 3.97 -12.12 0.81
N TYR A 90 3.28 -11.05 1.17
CA TYR A 90 3.21 -10.50 2.51
C TYR A 90 1.79 -10.56 3.01
N LEU A 91 1.63 -10.94 4.28
CA LEU A 91 0.42 -10.72 5.03
C LEU A 91 0.67 -9.55 5.98
N LEU A 92 -0.08 -8.46 5.84
CA LEU A 92 -0.15 -7.44 6.87
C LEU A 92 -1.09 -7.95 7.97
N ASP A 93 -0.53 -8.70 8.91
CA ASP A 93 -1.23 -9.19 10.10
C ASP A 93 -1.11 -8.14 11.21
N SER A 94 -1.99 -7.14 11.16
CA SER A 94 -2.06 -6.09 12.15
C SER A 94 -3.49 -5.96 12.63
N ASP A 95 -3.71 -6.22 13.92
CA ASP A 95 -4.99 -5.96 14.59
C ASP A 95 -5.45 -4.49 14.43
N ALA A 96 -4.54 -3.58 14.07
CA ALA A 96 -4.83 -2.16 13.91
C ALA A 96 -5.40 -1.77 12.53
N VAL A 97 -5.29 -2.62 11.50
CA VAL A 97 -5.75 -2.28 10.13
C VAL A 97 -6.45 -3.46 9.47
N ASN A 98 -7.79 -3.43 9.46
CA ASN A 98 -8.63 -4.34 8.67
C ASN A 98 -9.10 -3.65 7.39
N VAL A 99 -8.97 -4.32 6.25
CA VAL A 99 -9.42 -3.86 4.92
C VAL A 99 -10.73 -4.55 4.52
N SER A 100 -11.47 -3.98 3.56
CA SER A 100 -12.77 -4.49 3.07
C SER A 100 -12.73 -4.81 1.58
#